data_AF-A0A3B7AL79-F1
#
_entry.id   AF-A0A3B7AL79-F1
#
_cell.length_a   1.000
_cell.length_b   1.000
_cell.length_c   1.000
_cell.angle_alpha   90.00
_cell.angle_beta   90.00
_cell.angle_gamma   90.00
#
_symmetry.space_group_name_H-M   'P 1'
#
loop_
_entity.id
_entity.type
_entity.pdbx_description
1 polymer ?
#
loop_
_entity_poly.entity_id
_entity_poly.type
_entity_poly.pdbx_seq_one_letter_code
_entity_poly.pdbx_strand_id
1 'polypeptide(L)'
;MSIIITLSYVLFNLVGKQIYLFEKENITEMQYNLFNTTIINDIEASHNFNVEENQLILEYYDDRIINYKIEENYVLRKNKVKTDTFKIGVVDVKHIKNNELNQTFQLNIKLLKDTIHANYFLNKNISNVINNISFNED
;
A
#
# COMPACT_ATOMS: atom_id res chain seq x y z
N MET A 1 -31.87 -18.67 -38.37
CA MET A 1 -30.40 -18.56 -38.22
C MET A 1 -29.96 -17.20 -37.69
N SER A 2 -30.41 -16.06 -38.24
CA SER A 2 -29.97 -14.73 -37.79
C SER A 2 -30.22 -14.44 -36.30
N ILE A 3 -31.36 -14.88 -35.74
CA ILE A 3 -31.65 -14.74 -34.30
C ILE A 3 -30.64 -15.49 -33.44
N ILE A 4 -30.23 -16.70 -33.87
CA ILE A 4 -29.24 -17.52 -33.16
C ILE A 4 -27.87 -16.84 -33.21
N ILE A 5 -27.48 -16.31 -34.38
CA ILE A 5 -26.22 -15.58 -34.55
C ILE A 5 -26.20 -14.31 -33.68
N THR A 6 -27.30 -13.56 -33.63
CA THR A 6 -27.41 -12.36 -32.78
C THR A 6 -27.37 -12.73 -31.29
N LEU A 7 -28.06 -13.80 -30.87
CA LEU A 7 -28.04 -14.25 -29.48
C LEU A 7 -26.64 -14.70 -29.06
N SER A 8 -25.95 -15.46 -29.92
CA SER A 8 -24.57 -15.90 -29.70
C SER A 8 -23.60 -14.71 -29.58
N TYR A 9 -23.76 -13.69 -30.42
CA TYR A 9 -22.91 -12.49 -30.37
C TYR A 9 -23.14 -11.66 -29.09
N VAL A 10 -24.40 -11.53 -28.66
CA VAL A 10 -24.74 -10.85 -27.39
C VAL A 10 -24.15 -11.60 -26.19
N LEU A 11 -24.29 -12.94 -26.16
CA LEU A 11 -23.72 -13.76 -25.10
C LEU A 11 -22.18 -13.64 -25.06
N PHE A 12 -21.52 -13.69 -26.22
CA PHE A 12 -20.07 -13.57 -26.30
C PHE A 12 -19.58 -12.21 -25.77
N ASN A 13 -20.26 -11.12 -26.13
CA ASN A 13 -19.92 -9.78 -25.63
C ASN A 13 -20.15 -9.64 -24.12
N LEU A 14 -21.23 -10.23 -23.59
CA LEU A 14 -21.51 -10.20 -22.14
C LEU A 14 -20.45 -10.97 -21.36
N VAL A 15 -20.09 -12.18 -21.81
CA VAL A 15 -19.04 -13.00 -21.21
C VAL A 15 -17.69 -12.29 -21.28
N GLY A 16 -17.33 -11.75 -22.44
CA GLY A 16 -16.08 -11.00 -22.62
C GLY A 16 -16.00 -9.78 -21.69
N LYS A 17 -17.10 -9.04 -21.53
CA LYS A 17 -17.16 -7.92 -20.57
C LYS A 17 -17.00 -8.37 -19.12
N GLN A 18 -17.60 -9.49 -18.73
CA GLN A 18 -17.44 -10.02 -17.37
C GLN A 18 -16.01 -10.49 -17.10
N ILE A 19 -15.37 -11.18 -18.05
CA ILE A 19 -13.97 -11.61 -17.91
C ILE A 19 -13.06 -10.39 -17.75
N TYR A 20 -13.24 -9.36 -18.59
CA TYR A 20 -12.45 -8.13 -18.50
C TYR A 20 -12.62 -7.42 -17.15
N LEU A 21 -13.86 -7.35 -16.64
CA LEU A 21 -14.10 -6.78 -15.31
C LEU A 21 -13.42 -7.61 -14.22
N PHE A 22 -13.54 -8.93 -14.27
CA PHE A 22 -12.88 -9.83 -13.31
C PHE A 22 -11.36 -9.70 -13.31
N GLU A 23 -10.73 -9.63 -14.49
CA GLU A 23 -9.29 -9.37 -14.62
C GLU A 23 -8.89 -8.04 -13.98
N LYS A 24 -9.66 -6.97 -14.25
CA LYS A 24 -9.41 -5.65 -13.68
C LYS A 24 -9.52 -5.65 -12.14
N GLU A 25 -10.53 -6.34 -11.62
CA GLU A 25 -10.75 -6.47 -10.17
C GLU A 25 -9.58 -7.21 -9.52
N ASN A 26 -9.16 -8.36 -10.08
CA ASN A 26 -8.00 -9.11 -9.60
C ASN A 26 -6.70 -8.31 -9.63
N ILE A 27 -6.45 -7.54 -10.69
CA ILE A 27 -5.26 -6.68 -10.77
C ILE A 27 -5.27 -5.64 -9.66
N THR A 28 -6.43 -5.05 -9.37
CA THR A 28 -6.55 -4.02 -8.33
C THR A 28 -6.28 -4.59 -6.95
N GLU A 29 -6.85 -5.76 -6.63
CA GLU A 29 -6.58 -6.47 -5.38
C GLU A 29 -5.12 -6.89 -5.26
N MET A 30 -4.53 -7.43 -6.33
CA MET A 30 -3.11 -7.79 -6.36
C MET A 30 -2.22 -6.58 -6.09
N GLN A 31 -2.49 -5.42 -6.70
CA GLN A 31 -1.73 -4.19 -6.47
C GLN A 31 -1.85 -3.70 -5.03
N TYR A 32 -3.05 -3.78 -4.44
CA TYR A 32 -3.25 -3.46 -3.03
C TYR A 32 -2.49 -4.41 -2.11
N ASN A 33 -2.56 -5.72 -2.35
CA ASN A 33 -1.86 -6.72 -1.53
C ASN A 33 -0.34 -6.54 -1.60
N LEU A 34 0.20 -6.34 -2.82
CA LEU A 34 1.62 -6.04 -3.01
C LEU A 34 2.05 -4.77 -2.27
N PHE A 35 1.26 -3.70 -2.38
CA PHE A 35 1.50 -2.47 -1.64
C PHE A 35 1.48 -2.72 -0.13
N ASN A 36 0.41 -3.34 0.39
CA ASN A 36 0.16 -3.55 1.80
C ASN A 36 1.28 -4.39 2.45
N THR A 37 1.69 -5.48 1.81
CA THR A 37 2.81 -6.29 2.31
C THR A 37 4.13 -5.51 2.25
N THR A 38 4.37 -4.74 1.19
CA THR A 38 5.62 -3.99 1.04
C THR A 38 5.74 -2.89 2.10
N ILE A 39 4.68 -2.09 2.32
CA ILE A 39 4.72 -1.00 3.29
C ILE A 39 4.81 -1.51 4.73
N ILE A 40 4.15 -2.62 5.08
CA ILE A 40 4.27 -3.22 6.41
C ILE A 40 5.72 -3.65 6.66
N ASN A 41 6.31 -4.40 5.72
CA ASN A 41 7.70 -4.86 5.84
C ASN A 41 8.68 -3.68 5.96
N ASP A 42 8.47 -2.63 5.17
CA ASP A 42 9.32 -1.45 5.19
C ASP A 42 9.19 -0.70 6.52
N ILE A 43 7.99 -0.57 7.08
CA ILE A 43 7.73 0.06 8.39
C ILE A 43 8.39 -0.75 9.50
N GLU A 44 8.19 -2.07 9.53
CA GLU A 44 8.75 -2.95 10.57
C GLU A 44 10.28 -2.94 10.57
N ALA A 45 10.91 -2.83 9.40
CA ALA A 45 12.36 -2.77 9.26
C ALA A 45 12.95 -1.35 9.44
N SER A 46 12.11 -0.32 9.49
CA SER A 46 12.57 1.07 9.72
C SER A 46 12.91 1.32 11.18
N HIS A 47 13.92 2.16 11.45
CA HIS A 47 14.20 2.60 12.82
C HIS A 47 13.57 3.95 13.15
N ASN A 48 13.32 4.78 12.13
CA ASN A 48 12.73 6.09 12.29
C ASN A 48 11.82 6.38 11.10
N PHE A 49 10.88 7.27 11.34
CA PHE A 49 9.91 7.68 10.34
C PHE A 49 9.62 9.18 10.49
N ASN A 50 9.30 9.79 9.35
CA ASN A 50 8.74 11.13 9.27
C ASN A 50 7.50 11.10 8.38
N VAL A 51 6.47 11.84 8.78
CA VAL A 51 5.19 11.86 8.09
C VAL A 51 4.83 13.31 7.77
N GLU A 52 4.64 13.60 6.49
CA GLU A 52 4.34 14.93 5.97
C GLU A 52 3.17 14.84 5.01
N GLU A 53 2.03 15.48 5.28
CA GLU A 53 0.82 15.54 4.42
C GLU A 53 0.49 14.25 3.64
N ASN A 54 1.08 14.03 2.47
CA ASN A 54 0.87 12.86 1.61
C ASN A 54 2.14 12.02 1.41
N GLN A 55 3.07 12.08 2.36
CA GLN A 55 4.35 11.39 2.32
C GLN A 55 4.64 10.67 3.63
N LEU A 56 5.21 9.48 3.49
CA LEU A 56 5.79 8.71 4.59
C LEU A 56 7.26 8.44 4.24
N ILE A 57 8.16 8.97 5.04
CA ILE A 57 9.59 8.80 4.90
C ILE A 57 10.04 7.82 5.98
N LEU A 58 10.69 6.75 5.56
CA LEU A 58 11.23 5.70 6.44
C LEU A 58 12.76 5.72 6.35
N GLU A 59 13.40 5.71 7.51
CA GLU A 59 14.85 5.72 7.67
C GLU A 59 15.32 4.38 8.26
N TYR A 60 16.41 3.87 7.68
CA TYR A 60 17.05 2.61 8.05
C TYR A 60 18.48 2.86 8.56
N TYR A 61 18.99 1.93 9.38
CA TYR A 61 20.27 2.07 10.07
C TYR A 61 21.48 2.15 9.12
N ASP A 62 21.30 1.68 7.89
CA ASP A 62 22.29 1.72 6.82
C ASP A 62 22.16 2.97 5.94
N ASP A 63 21.62 4.07 6.47
CA ASP A 63 21.39 5.34 5.78
C ASP A 63 20.55 5.22 4.50
N ARG A 64 19.78 4.12 4.38
CA ARG A 64 18.75 4.00 3.35
C ARG A 64 17.54 4.80 3.78
N ILE A 65 16.95 5.47 2.79
CA ILE A 65 15.71 6.22 2.96
C ILE A 65 14.73 5.71 1.91
N ILE A 66 13.53 5.40 2.36
CA ILE A 66 12.41 5.06 1.50
C ILE A 66 11.34 6.12 1.67
N ASN A 67 11.01 6.81 0.59
CA ASN A 67 9.95 7.81 0.55
C ASN A 67 8.73 7.23 -0.18
N TYR A 68 7.63 7.11 0.55
CA TYR A 68 6.31 6.85 0.01
C TYR A 68 5.61 8.16 -0.29
N LYS A 69 5.33 8.44 -1.56
CA LYS A 69 4.48 9.55 -1.98
C LYS A 69 3.11 9.02 -2.38
N ILE A 70 2.08 9.51 -1.72
CA ILE A 70 0.69 9.14 -1.94
C ILE A 70 0.05 10.12 -2.91
N GLU A 71 -0.53 9.60 -3.99
CA GLU A 71 -1.33 10.35 -4.94
C GLU A 71 -2.68 9.65 -5.13
N GLU A 72 -3.66 10.35 -5.68
CA GLU A 72 -5.07 9.89 -5.73
C GLU A 72 -5.24 8.52 -6.39
N ASN A 73 -4.44 8.18 -7.39
CA ASN A 73 -4.57 6.93 -8.16
C ASN A 73 -3.36 6.00 -8.08
N TYR A 74 -2.33 6.41 -7.35
CA TYR A 74 -1.14 5.58 -7.18
C TYR A 74 -0.33 5.98 -5.96
N VAL A 75 0.43 5.01 -5.46
CA VAL A 75 1.46 5.23 -4.45
C VAL A 75 2.82 4.97 -5.06
N LEU A 76 3.72 5.95 -4.92
CA LEU A 76 5.12 5.82 -5.34
C LEU A 76 5.97 5.47 -4.13
N ARG A 77 6.73 4.39 -4.21
CA ARG A 77 7.77 4.05 -3.24
C ARG A 77 9.12 4.30 -3.89
N LYS A 78 9.86 5.29 -3.38
CA LYS A 78 11.14 5.75 -3.93
C LYS A 78 12.27 5.41 -2.98
N ASN A 79 13.33 4.79 -3.49
CA ASN A 79 14.61 4.67 -2.82
C ASN A 79 15.73 5.16 -3.76
N LYS A 80 17.00 5.11 -3.32
CA LYS A 80 18.15 5.58 -4.11
C LYS A 80 18.33 4.88 -5.47
N VAL A 81 17.82 3.65 -5.63
CA VAL A 81 18.09 2.77 -6.79
C VAL A 81 16.88 2.59 -7.70
N LYS A 82 15.67 2.63 -7.14
CA LYS A 82 14.42 2.25 -7.81
C LYS A 82 13.25 3.10 -7.33
N THR A 83 12.29 3.29 -8.24
CA THR A 83 10.94 3.75 -7.92
C THR A 83 9.94 2.66 -8.26
N ASP A 84 9.22 2.16 -7.26
CA ASP A 84 8.08 1.27 -7.43
C ASP A 84 6.80 2.09 -7.50
N THR A 85 5.86 1.68 -8.37
CA THR A 85 4.55 2.34 -8.53
C THR A 85 3.45 1.32 -8.27
N PHE A 86 2.62 1.59 -7.26
CA PHE A 86 1.45 0.79 -6.93
C PHE A 86 0.20 1.51 -7.43
N LYS A 87 -0.55 0.88 -8.33
CA LYS A 87 -1.79 1.48 -8.88
C LYS A 87 -2.96 1.21 -7.95
N ILE A 88 -3.07 2.01 -6.89
CA ILE A 88 -4.13 1.93 -5.89
C ILE A 88 -4.83 3.30 -5.78
N GLY A 89 -6.16 3.29 -5.75
CA GLY A 89 -6.94 4.52 -5.60
C GLY A 89 -6.98 4.95 -4.14
N VAL A 90 -6.28 6.03 -3.78
CA VAL A 90 -6.28 6.58 -2.43
C VAL A 90 -7.27 7.74 -2.37
N VAL A 91 -8.27 7.61 -1.51
CA VAL A 91 -9.32 8.60 -1.29
C VAL A 91 -8.84 9.69 -0.35
N ASP A 92 -8.14 9.30 0.72
CA ASP A 92 -7.76 10.21 1.79
C ASP A 92 -6.61 9.62 2.62
N VAL A 93 -5.79 10.50 3.19
CA VAL A 93 -4.62 10.19 4.01
C VAL A 93 -4.78 10.89 5.34
N LYS A 94 -4.71 10.13 6.44
CA LYS A 94 -4.80 10.67 7.80
C LYS A 94 -3.61 10.26 8.63
N HIS A 95 -3.12 11.22 9.41
CA HIS A 95 -2.05 11.01 10.38
C HIS A 95 -2.60 11.18 11.78
N ILE A 96 -2.66 10.09 12.53
CA ILE A 96 -3.13 10.10 13.91
C ILE A 96 -1.90 10.05 14.82
N LYS A 97 -1.52 11.20 15.37
CA LYS A 97 -0.39 11.30 16.29
C LYS A 97 -0.86 10.98 17.71
N ASN A 98 -0.47 9.81 18.23
CA ASN A 98 -0.74 9.44 19.62
C ASN A 98 0.33 10.04 20.55
N ASN A 99 1.61 9.92 20.18
CA ASN A 99 2.73 10.62 20.81
C ASN A 99 3.89 10.78 19.79
N GLU A 100 5.04 11.34 20.18
CA GLU A 100 6.17 11.51 19.25
C GLU A 100 6.77 10.20 18.74
N LEU A 101 6.64 9.12 19.51
CA LEU A 101 7.22 7.81 19.23
C LEU A 101 6.27 6.91 18.44
N ASN A 102 4.96 7.09 18.60
CA ASN A 102 3.89 6.26 18.09
C ASN A 102 2.91 7.11 17.28
N GLN A 103 2.82 6.83 15.99
CA GLN A 103 1.89 7.48 15.08
C GLN A 103 1.17 6.42 14.25
N THR A 104 -0.06 6.69 13.85
CA THR A 104 -0.78 5.84 12.90
C THR A 104 -0.88 6.58 11.58
N PHE A 105 -0.33 5.97 10.54
CA PHE A 105 -0.51 6.39 9.16
C PHE A 105 -1.71 5.62 8.60
N GLN A 106 -2.80 6.34 8.33
CA GLN A 106 -4.04 5.75 7.86
C GLN A 106 -4.29 6.15 6.41
N LEU A 107 -4.55 5.14 5.57
CA LEU A 107 -4.96 5.31 4.19
C LEU A 107 -6.40 4.83 4.00
N ASN A 108 -7.23 5.69 3.42
CA ASN A 108 -8.55 5.32 2.93
C ASN A 108 -8.40 4.94 1.45
N ILE A 109 -8.50 3.65 1.15
CA ILE A 109 -8.22 3.12 -0.19
C ILE A 109 -9.52 2.65 -0.81
N LYS A 110 -9.77 3.06 -2.05
CA LYS A 110 -10.89 2.57 -2.85
C LYS A 110 -10.49 1.23 -3.46
N LEU A 111 -11.13 0.17 -3.00
CA LEU A 111 -10.93 -1.19 -3.50
C LEU A 111 -12.27 -1.69 -4.06
N LEU A 112 -12.29 -1.97 -5.37
CA LEU A 112 -13.50 -2.37 -6.09
C LEU A 112 -14.63 -1.32 -5.95
N LYS A 113 -15.69 -1.66 -5.21
CA LYS A 113 -16.85 -0.80 -4.92
C LYS A 113 -16.85 -0.24 -3.50
N ASP A 114 -15.90 -0.67 -2.68
CA ASP A 114 -15.84 -0.31 -1.26
C ASP A 114 -14.63 0.59 -0.97
N THR A 115 -14.64 1.20 0.22
CA THR A 115 -13.50 1.93 0.76
C THR A 115 -13.01 1.19 1.99
N ILE A 116 -11.73 0.80 1.97
CA ILE A 116 -11.07 0.13 3.08
C ILE A 116 -10.23 1.15 3.86
N HIS A 117 -10.16 0.95 5.18
CA HIS A 117 -9.33 1.74 6.07
C HIS A 117 -8.09 0.94 6.44
N ALA A 118 -6.97 1.24 5.78
CA ALA A 118 -5.69 0.60 6.06
C ALA A 118 -4.94 1.44 7.10
N ASN A 119 -4.72 0.86 8.28
CA ASN A 119 -4.01 1.51 9.39
C ASN A 119 -2.62 0.91 9.54
N TYR A 120 -1.59 1.75 9.44
CA TYR A 120 -0.20 1.38 9.59
C TYR A 120 0.35 2.00 10.87
N PHE A 121 0.74 1.16 11.83
CA PHE A 121 1.27 1.60 13.11
C PHE A 121 2.77 1.86 12.99
N LEU A 122 3.17 3.10 13.20
CA LEU A 122 4.55 3.56 13.15
C LEU A 122 5.06 3.70 14.59
N ASN A 123 6.16 3.03 14.92
CA ASN A 123 6.77 3.09 16.25
C ASN A 123 8.30 3.22 16.15
N LYS A 124 8.84 4.32 16.68
CA LYS A 124 10.29 4.60 16.68
C LYS A 124 11.12 3.63 17.53
N ASN A 125 10.48 2.87 18.44
CA ASN A 125 11.15 2.01 19.41
C ASN A 125 11.27 0.52 19.01
N ILE A 126 10.81 0.11 17.81
CA ILE A 126 10.86 -1.31 17.41
C ILE A 126 12.31 -1.85 17.38
N SER A 127 13.32 -0.98 17.27
CA SER A 127 14.74 -1.39 17.32
C SER A 127 15.41 -1.36 18.70
N ASN A 128 14.82 -0.75 19.73
CA ASN A 128 15.43 -0.83 21.08
C ASN A 128 15.29 -2.24 21.69
N VAL A 129 14.31 -3.03 21.25
CA VAL A 129 14.10 -4.39 21.76
C VAL A 129 15.12 -5.37 21.16
N ILE A 130 15.53 -5.20 19.90
CA ILE A 130 16.48 -6.11 19.24
C ILE A 130 17.92 -5.86 19.72
N ASN A 131 18.31 -4.60 19.97
CA ASN A 131 19.64 -4.28 20.47
C ASN A 131 19.80 -4.55 21.98
N ASN A 132 18.76 -4.35 22.81
CA ASN A 132 18.88 -4.65 24.24
C ASN A 132 18.90 -6.15 24.56
N ILE A 133 18.40 -7.02 23.68
CA ILE A 133 18.51 -8.48 23.83
C ILE A 133 19.89 -8.98 23.37
N SER A 134 20.57 -8.23 22.50
CA SER A 134 21.86 -8.65 21.91
C SER A 134 23.09 -8.10 22.64
N PHE A 135 22.93 -7.08 23.49
CA PHE A 135 24.05 -6.41 24.17
C PHE A 135 23.95 -6.35 25.70
N ASN A 136 22.94 -6.97 26.32
CA ASN A 136 22.93 -7.22 27.76
C ASN A 136 23.42 -8.65 28.04
N GLU A 137 24.72 -8.88 27.83
CA GLU A 137 25.48 -9.81 28.66
C GLU A 137 26.32 -8.95 29.61
N ASP A 138 25.78 -8.70 30.80
CA ASP A 138 26.50 -8.45 32.05
C ASP A 138 25.71 -9.11 33.19
#